data_AF-A0A8H8DIF8-F1
#
_entry.id   AF-A0A8H8DIF8-F1
#
_cell.length_a   1.000
_cell.length_b   1.000
_cell.length_c   1.000
_cell.angle_alpha   90.00
_cell.angle_beta   90.00
_cell.angle_gamma   90.00
#
_symmetry.space_group_name_H-M   'P 1'
#
loop_
_entity.id
_entity.type
_entity.pdbx_description
1 polymer ?
#
loop_
_entity_poly.entity_id
_entity_poly.type
_entity_poly.pdbx_seq_one_letter_code
_entity_poly.pdbx_strand_id
1 'polypeptide(L)'
;MLRGAGDQHAGSRGRHASRDPGWPRNARRHRRRGPGPAAARRTAPPDRMGPKKDGGNKLEAAEPVLQAVVLADISSDRFKPLTLEKPHCLLPLVNLPLIEYTLEFLAICGVEEVFVFCSHLAEKIREYIRQSRWSKLHAGLKVELIVSQEVLSVGDVLRDIDRRKQLIPEDFILVGGDVVSNLKADRIVDDFKEKRKADKNIIMSMALKEASHDHRTSAWRIITVCNQSGNQCVRSPRTNGVPPTEAQVHGRLRRGAPHRTGAHSRAQRPD
;
A
#
# COMPACT_ATOMS: atom_id res chain seq x y z
N MET A 1 29.47 13.25 66.86
CA MET A 1 30.57 13.96 66.16
C MET A 1 30.00 14.48 64.86
N LEU A 2 29.53 15.74 64.88
CA LEU A 2 30.21 16.95 64.36
C LEU A 2 29.95 17.11 62.84
N ARG A 3 28.93 17.91 62.50
CA ARG A 3 28.99 19.32 62.00
C ARG A 3 29.11 19.32 60.46
N GLY A 4 28.18 19.93 59.71
CA GLY A 4 27.96 21.39 59.58
C GLY A 4 28.95 21.94 58.53
N ALA A 5 28.71 22.94 57.70
CA ALA A 5 27.68 23.96 57.52
C ALA A 5 28.12 24.77 56.27
N GLY A 6 27.25 25.66 55.78
CA GLY A 6 27.61 26.82 54.94
C GLY A 6 26.85 26.86 53.61
N ASP A 7 25.70 27.53 53.53
CA ASP A 7 25.52 29.00 53.36
C ASP A 7 25.87 29.48 51.93
N GLN A 8 25.22 30.46 51.28
CA GLN A 8 23.97 31.23 51.41
C GLN A 8 23.95 32.15 50.16
N HIS A 9 22.75 32.57 49.70
CA HIS A 9 22.40 33.89 49.10
C HIS A 9 23.15 34.40 47.83
N ALA A 10 22.62 35.24 46.94
CA ALA A 10 21.32 35.84 46.68
C ALA A 10 21.37 36.54 45.29
N GLY A 11 20.20 36.72 44.66
CA GLY A 11 19.80 37.93 43.93
C GLY A 11 20.51 38.34 42.63
N SER A 12 19.76 38.38 41.51
CA SER A 12 19.17 39.62 40.97
C SER A 12 18.91 39.61 39.44
N ARG A 13 17.64 39.89 39.11
CA ARG A 13 17.07 40.75 38.04
C ARG A 13 17.80 40.94 36.68
N GLY A 14 17.02 40.76 35.60
CA GLY A 14 17.12 41.48 34.32
C GLY A 14 16.64 40.65 33.12
N ARG A 15 15.34 40.66 32.76
CA ARG A 15 14.67 41.51 31.74
C ARG A 15 15.10 41.31 30.26
N HIS A 16 14.06 41.09 29.43
CA HIS A 16 13.92 41.36 27.98
C HIS A 16 14.71 40.46 27.00
N ALA A 17 14.22 40.00 25.85
CA ALA A 17 13.00 40.27 25.09
C ALA A 17 12.68 39.08 24.15
N SER A 18 11.38 38.87 23.92
CA SER A 18 10.75 38.01 22.91
C SER A 18 10.91 38.56 21.49
N ARG A 19 11.11 37.70 20.49
CA ARG A 19 10.84 38.00 19.06
C ARG A 19 10.39 36.75 18.30
N ASP A 20 9.07 36.61 18.16
CA ASP A 20 8.42 35.91 17.06
C ASP A 20 8.32 36.86 15.84
N PRO A 21 8.47 36.37 14.59
CA PRO A 21 8.04 37.13 13.42
C PRO A 21 6.70 36.59 12.89
N GLY A 22 5.65 37.38 13.09
CA GLY A 22 4.33 37.22 12.49
C GLY A 22 4.22 37.86 11.09
N TRP A 23 3.37 37.23 10.28
CA TRP A 23 2.89 37.58 8.93
C TRP A 23 2.23 38.98 8.85
N PRO A 24 2.38 39.78 7.77
CA PRO A 24 1.67 41.06 7.67
C PRO A 24 0.31 40.93 6.97
N ARG A 25 -0.72 41.52 7.59
CA ARG A 25 -2.03 41.84 6.99
C ARG A 25 -2.14 43.34 6.70
N ASN A 26 -2.60 43.66 5.48
CA ASN A 26 -3.50 44.74 5.05
C ASN A 26 -3.28 46.18 5.56
N ALA A 27 -2.94 47.09 4.64
CA ALA A 27 -3.08 48.53 4.81
C ALA A 27 -4.19 49.10 3.91
N ARG A 28 -5.26 49.61 4.52
CA ARG A 28 -6.23 50.54 3.90
C ARG A 28 -5.60 51.92 3.80
N ARG A 29 -5.82 52.64 2.69
CA ARG A 29 -5.64 54.09 2.62
C ARG A 29 -6.88 54.80 2.08
N HIS A 30 -7.16 55.94 2.71
CA HIS A 30 -8.35 56.76 2.56
C HIS A 30 -8.34 57.65 1.30
N ARG A 31 -9.59 58.01 0.91
CA ARG A 31 -10.05 58.92 -0.14
C ARG A 31 -9.37 60.30 -0.19
N ARG A 32 -9.34 60.89 -1.40
CA ARG A 32 -9.59 62.33 -1.64
C ARG A 32 -10.59 62.52 -2.79
N ARG A 33 -11.41 63.57 -2.69
CA ARG A 33 -12.57 63.94 -3.53
C ARG A 33 -12.24 65.07 -4.50
N GLY A 34 -12.92 65.02 -5.66
CA GLY A 34 -13.51 66.17 -6.39
C GLY A 34 -12.86 66.51 -7.75
N PRO A 35 -13.55 67.22 -8.68
CA PRO A 35 -15.00 67.48 -8.86
C PRO A 35 -15.53 67.08 -10.27
N GLY A 36 -16.87 66.97 -10.45
CA GLY A 36 -17.54 66.86 -11.78
C GLY A 36 -17.81 68.25 -12.39
N PRO A 37 -18.76 68.46 -13.36
CA PRO A 37 -19.68 67.53 -14.04
C PRO A 37 -19.81 67.76 -15.58
N ALA A 38 -20.60 66.93 -16.30
CA ALA A 38 -21.52 67.38 -17.37
C ALA A 38 -22.39 66.21 -17.89
N ALA A 39 -23.66 66.50 -18.18
CA ALA A 39 -24.77 65.60 -18.39
C ALA A 39 -24.94 65.12 -19.84
N ALA A 40 -25.54 63.93 -20.05
CA ALA A 40 -26.52 63.72 -21.14
C ALA A 40 -27.28 62.38 -21.04
N ARG A 41 -28.61 62.52 -20.97
CA ARG A 41 -29.69 61.74 -21.62
C ARG A 41 -29.93 60.27 -21.24
N ARG A 42 -31.15 60.07 -20.71
CA ARG A 42 -31.93 58.85 -20.56
C ARG A 42 -32.39 58.30 -21.93
N THR A 43 -32.33 56.98 -22.11
CA THR A 43 -33.19 56.21 -23.01
C THR A 43 -33.57 54.87 -22.36
N ALA A 44 -34.78 54.39 -22.66
CA ALA A 44 -35.55 53.30 -22.02
C ALA A 44 -34.99 51.88 -22.29
N PRO A 45 -35.48 50.82 -21.59
CA PRO A 45 -34.80 49.53 -21.47
C PRO A 45 -35.28 48.48 -22.50
N PRO A 46 -34.46 47.45 -22.81
CA PRO A 46 -34.98 46.22 -23.38
C PRO A 46 -34.75 45.00 -22.47
N ASP A 47 -35.87 44.29 -22.31
CA ASP A 47 -36.08 42.85 -22.18
C ASP A 47 -35.33 41.97 -21.17
N ARG A 48 -36.16 41.19 -20.48
CA ARG A 48 -35.86 40.09 -19.57
C ARG A 48 -35.02 39.02 -20.26
N MET A 49 -33.77 38.86 -19.82
CA MET A 49 -32.97 37.67 -20.08
C MET A 49 -32.96 36.83 -18.79
N GLY A 50 -33.53 35.61 -18.86
CA GLY A 50 -33.55 34.67 -17.75
C GLY A 50 -32.14 34.30 -17.26
N PRO A 51 -32.01 33.71 -16.06
CA PRO A 51 -30.71 33.36 -15.51
C PRO A 51 -30.02 32.35 -16.42
N LYS A 52 -28.84 32.72 -16.94
CA LYS A 52 -27.90 31.80 -17.59
C LYS A 52 -27.58 30.70 -16.58
N LYS A 53 -27.85 29.45 -16.96
CA LYS A 53 -27.26 28.27 -16.33
C LYS A 53 -25.76 28.37 -16.57
N ASP A 54 -25.04 28.91 -15.60
CA ASP A 54 -23.59 28.77 -15.55
C ASP A 54 -23.27 27.28 -15.46
N GLY A 55 -22.44 26.86 -16.41
CA GLY A 55 -22.08 25.49 -16.67
C GLY A 55 -21.66 24.78 -15.39
N GLY A 56 -22.20 23.58 -15.22
CA GLY A 56 -21.85 22.70 -14.13
C GLY A 56 -20.35 22.64 -13.97
N ASN A 57 -19.90 22.96 -12.77
CA ASN A 57 -18.59 22.60 -12.28
C ASN A 57 -18.51 21.08 -12.42
N LYS A 58 -17.93 20.58 -13.52
CA LYS A 58 -17.36 19.24 -13.55
C LYS A 58 -16.27 19.31 -12.50
N LEU A 59 -16.61 18.93 -11.26
CA LEU A 59 -15.61 18.50 -10.32
C LEU A 59 -14.81 17.44 -11.08
N GLU A 60 -13.57 17.77 -11.42
CA GLU A 60 -12.61 16.77 -11.85
C GLU A 60 -12.68 15.69 -10.79
N ALA A 61 -13.07 14.49 -11.19
CA ALA A 61 -13.14 13.36 -10.28
C ALA A 61 -11.75 13.22 -9.69
N ALA A 62 -11.63 13.45 -8.38
CA ALA A 62 -10.38 13.30 -7.67
C ALA A 62 -9.79 11.94 -8.04
N GLU A 63 -8.49 11.91 -8.38
CA GLU A 63 -7.85 10.64 -8.74
C GLU A 63 -8.06 9.64 -7.59
N PRO A 64 -8.38 8.37 -7.93
CA PRO A 64 -8.64 7.38 -6.91
C PRO A 64 -7.39 7.15 -6.07
N VAL A 65 -7.58 7.25 -4.76
CA VAL A 65 -6.56 7.05 -3.73
C VAL A 65 -5.90 5.69 -3.92
N LEU A 66 -4.57 5.63 -3.89
CA LEU A 66 -3.85 4.37 -4.00
C LEU A 66 -3.93 3.60 -2.68
N GLN A 67 -4.55 2.42 -2.72
CA GLN A 67 -4.77 1.57 -1.55
C GLN A 67 -3.88 0.32 -1.57
N ALA A 68 -3.58 -0.23 -0.39
CA ALA A 68 -2.89 -1.50 -0.26
C ALA A 68 -3.52 -2.40 0.81
N VAL A 69 -3.33 -3.71 0.63
CA VAL A 69 -3.71 -4.76 1.56
C VAL A 69 -2.44 -5.45 2.04
N VAL A 70 -2.23 -5.41 3.35
CA VAL A 70 -1.10 -6.06 4.02
C VAL A 70 -1.60 -7.32 4.71
N LEU A 71 -1.06 -8.46 4.32
CA LEU A 71 -1.36 -9.76 4.90
C LEU A 71 -0.46 -9.97 6.13
N ALA A 72 -0.93 -9.57 7.31
CA ALA A 72 -0.12 -9.50 8.52
C ALA A 72 -0.01 -10.84 9.27
N ASP A 73 -1.01 -11.72 9.13
CA ASP A 73 -1.00 -13.04 9.75
C ASP A 73 -1.73 -14.07 8.87
N ILE A 74 -1.02 -14.59 7.88
CA ILE A 74 -1.44 -15.82 7.20
C ILE A 74 -0.82 -16.98 7.97
N SER A 75 -1.69 -17.89 8.44
CA SER A 75 -1.30 -19.08 9.18
C SER A 75 -0.09 -19.76 8.54
N SER A 76 1.05 -19.72 9.23
CA SER A 76 2.26 -20.40 8.81
C SER A 76 3.02 -20.94 10.02
N ASP A 77 3.49 -22.17 9.87
CA ASP A 77 4.22 -22.86 10.94
C ASP A 77 5.73 -22.60 10.89
N ARG A 78 6.20 -21.82 9.90
CA ARG A 78 7.63 -21.58 9.62
C ARG A 78 8.39 -20.98 10.79
N PHE A 79 7.71 -20.16 11.59
CA PHE A 79 8.31 -19.42 12.71
C PHE A 79 7.88 -19.95 14.07
N LYS A 80 7.24 -21.12 14.15
CA LYS A 80 6.99 -21.77 15.44
C LYS A 80 8.34 -22.16 16.07
N PRO A 81 8.52 -21.95 17.39
CA PRO A 81 7.50 -21.56 18.39
C PRO A 81 7.30 -20.05 18.59
N LEU A 82 8.09 -19.18 17.94
CA LEU A 82 8.05 -17.72 18.17
C LEU A 82 6.66 -17.12 17.89
N THR A 83 5.95 -17.66 16.90
CA THR A 83 4.63 -17.17 16.48
C THR A 83 3.46 -17.60 17.36
N LEU A 84 3.71 -18.42 18.40
CA LEU A 84 2.67 -18.80 19.36
C LEU A 84 2.23 -17.60 20.21
N GLU A 85 3.18 -16.75 20.57
CA GLU A 85 2.93 -15.60 21.43
C GLU A 85 2.94 -14.28 20.68
N LYS A 86 3.65 -14.16 19.55
CA LYS A 86 3.80 -12.90 18.83
C LYS A 86 3.55 -13.09 17.34
N PRO A 87 2.64 -12.33 16.71
CA PRO A 87 2.38 -12.49 15.28
C PRO A 87 3.66 -12.23 14.47
N HIS A 88 3.82 -12.96 13.36
CA HIS A 88 5.05 -12.95 12.55
C HIS A 88 5.44 -11.52 12.13
N CYS A 89 4.49 -10.72 11.66
CA CYS A 89 4.70 -9.33 11.25
C CYS A 89 5.24 -8.41 12.37
N LEU A 90 5.12 -8.79 13.64
CA LEU A 90 5.68 -8.02 14.75
C LEU A 90 7.05 -8.53 15.22
N LEU A 91 7.54 -9.65 14.68
CA LEU A 91 8.88 -10.14 15.02
C LEU A 91 9.94 -9.09 14.61
N PRO A 92 10.99 -8.89 15.42
CA PRO A 92 11.98 -7.86 15.16
C PRO A 92 12.98 -8.31 14.08
N LEU A 93 13.26 -7.42 13.13
CA LEU A 93 14.37 -7.46 12.19
C LEU A 93 15.20 -6.20 12.42
N VAL A 94 16.48 -6.35 12.77
CA VAL A 94 17.38 -5.21 13.09
C VAL A 94 16.73 -4.23 14.09
N ASN A 95 16.17 -4.79 15.17
CA ASN A 95 15.50 -4.08 16.27
C ASN A 95 14.18 -3.34 15.92
N LEU A 96 13.66 -3.49 14.70
CA LEU A 96 12.36 -2.96 14.30
C LEU A 96 11.39 -4.08 13.92
N PRO A 97 10.10 -4.00 14.27
CA PRO A 97 9.11 -4.98 13.82
C PRO A 97 9.01 -5.05 12.29
N LEU A 98 8.86 -6.26 11.74
CA LEU A 98 8.79 -6.48 10.28
C LEU A 98 7.74 -5.61 9.57
N ILE A 99 6.58 -5.40 10.20
CA ILE A 99 5.49 -4.58 9.64
C ILE A 99 5.92 -3.13 9.37
N GLU A 100 6.89 -2.59 10.13
CA GLU A 100 7.39 -1.22 9.92
C GLU A 100 8.05 -1.08 8.55
N TYR A 101 8.85 -2.06 8.15
CA TYR A 101 9.51 -2.07 6.85
C TYR A 101 8.50 -2.08 5.70
N THR A 102 7.42 -2.86 5.85
CA THR A 102 6.36 -2.93 4.85
C THR A 102 5.56 -1.64 4.79
N LEU A 103 5.17 -1.06 5.92
CA LEU A 103 4.42 0.20 5.96
C LEU A 103 5.25 1.37 5.43
N GLU A 104 6.55 1.42 5.75
CA GLU A 104 7.45 2.44 5.22
C GLU A 104 7.67 2.29 3.71
N PHE A 105 7.83 1.06 3.22
CA PHE A 105 7.88 0.77 1.80
C PHE A 105 6.62 1.27 1.07
N LEU A 106 5.43 0.98 1.60
CA LEU A 106 4.16 1.43 1.00
C LEU A 106 4.01 2.96 1.04
N ALA A 107 4.39 3.59 2.14
CA ALA A 107 4.37 5.05 2.26
C ALA A 107 5.30 5.73 1.24
N ILE A 108 6.51 5.19 1.02
CA ILE A 108 7.45 5.70 0.01
C ILE A 108 6.89 5.54 -1.42
N CYS A 109 6.08 4.51 -1.65
CA CYS A 109 5.42 4.27 -2.94
C CYS A 109 4.18 5.16 -3.17
N GLY A 110 3.84 6.05 -2.23
CA GLY A 110 2.67 6.94 -2.35
C GLY A 110 1.33 6.25 -2.09
N VAL A 111 1.33 5.11 -1.37
CA VAL A 111 0.08 4.54 -0.85
C VAL A 111 -0.45 5.46 0.24
N GLU A 112 -1.75 5.72 0.22
CA GLU A 112 -2.40 6.63 1.17
C GLU A 112 -3.26 5.87 2.18
N GLU A 113 -3.82 4.71 1.82
CA GLU A 113 -4.59 3.85 2.72
C GLU A 113 -4.12 2.40 2.69
N VAL A 114 -3.96 1.82 3.88
CA VAL A 114 -3.51 0.44 4.06
C VAL A 114 -4.49 -0.32 4.95
N PHE A 115 -4.96 -1.45 4.43
CA PHE A 115 -5.75 -2.41 5.18
C PHE A 115 -4.86 -3.57 5.63
N VAL A 116 -4.58 -3.60 6.93
CA VAL A 116 -3.78 -4.66 7.56
C VAL A 116 -4.73 -5.78 7.98
N PHE A 117 -4.65 -6.89 7.25
CA PHE A 117 -5.49 -8.05 7.48
C PHE A 117 -4.86 -9.01 8.49
N CYS A 118 -5.61 -9.37 9.52
CA CYS A 118 -5.16 -10.30 10.55
C CYS A 118 -6.30 -11.20 11.06
N SER A 119 -5.93 -12.36 11.59
CA SER A 119 -6.85 -13.30 12.20
C SER A 119 -6.38 -13.65 13.62
N HIS A 120 -5.22 -14.29 13.75
CA HIS A 120 -4.64 -14.67 15.02
C HIS A 120 -3.86 -13.51 15.66
N LEU A 121 -3.89 -13.43 17.00
CA LEU A 121 -3.27 -12.35 17.80
C LEU A 121 -3.57 -10.91 17.32
N ALA A 122 -4.74 -10.68 16.71
CA ALA A 122 -5.13 -9.39 16.14
C ALA A 122 -5.02 -8.24 17.15
N GLU A 123 -5.33 -8.48 18.43
CA GLU A 123 -5.19 -7.48 19.50
C GLU A 123 -3.75 -6.97 19.65
N LYS A 124 -2.74 -7.83 19.47
CA LYS A 124 -1.33 -7.42 19.55
C LYS A 124 -0.95 -6.50 18.40
N ILE A 125 -1.47 -6.77 17.20
CA ILE A 125 -1.25 -5.94 16.01
C ILE A 125 -1.98 -4.61 16.17
N ARG A 126 -3.24 -4.63 16.64
CA ARG A 126 -4.03 -3.42 16.92
C ARG A 126 -3.30 -2.52 17.90
N GLU A 127 -2.85 -3.07 19.02
CA GLU A 127 -2.17 -2.32 20.05
C GLU A 127 -0.86 -1.72 19.55
N TYR A 128 -0.09 -2.50 18.77
CA TYR A 128 1.13 -2.01 18.14
C TYR A 128 0.87 -0.82 17.22
N ILE A 129 -0.08 -0.95 16.27
CA ILE A 129 -0.41 0.12 15.32
C ILE A 129 -0.88 1.37 16.06
N ARG A 130 -1.71 1.21 17.11
CA ARG A 130 -2.19 2.31 17.94
C ARG A 130 -1.05 3.09 18.60
N GLN A 131 -0.04 2.40 19.11
CA GLN A 131 1.15 3.00 19.74
C GLN A 131 2.18 3.53 18.72
N SER A 132 2.16 3.04 17.49
CA SER A 132 3.12 3.39 16.44
C SER A 132 2.92 4.82 15.90
N ARG A 133 3.84 5.26 15.03
CA ARG A 133 3.68 6.54 14.31
C ARG A 133 2.49 6.56 13.35
N TRP A 134 2.03 5.38 12.91
CA TRP A 134 1.00 5.21 11.89
C TRP A 134 -0.42 5.53 12.37
N SER A 135 -0.64 5.66 13.69
CA SER A 135 -1.91 6.12 14.25
C SER A 135 -2.11 7.63 14.15
N LYS A 136 -1.07 8.40 13.79
CA LYS A 136 -1.11 9.86 13.73
C LYS A 136 -1.63 10.33 12.37
N LEU A 137 -2.52 11.33 12.37
CA LEU A 137 -3.10 11.89 11.14
C LEU A 137 -2.08 12.46 10.15
N HIS A 138 -0.89 12.86 10.61
CA HIS A 138 0.16 13.44 9.75
C HIS A 138 1.14 12.40 9.19
N ALA A 139 0.89 11.10 9.36
CA ALA A 139 1.80 10.04 8.89
C ALA A 139 1.82 9.89 7.37
N GLY A 140 0.90 10.53 6.63
CA GLY A 140 0.79 10.39 5.17
C GLY A 140 0.27 9.02 4.70
N LEU A 141 -0.04 8.13 5.64
CA LEU A 141 -0.53 6.77 5.41
C LEU A 141 -1.59 6.46 6.48
N LYS A 142 -2.83 6.21 6.07
CA LYS A 142 -3.91 5.77 6.96
C LYS A 142 -3.88 4.25 7.05
N VAL A 143 -3.69 3.73 8.26
CA VAL A 143 -3.62 2.29 8.50
C VAL A 143 -4.87 1.82 9.25
N GLU A 144 -5.63 0.92 8.62
CA GLU A 144 -6.84 0.32 9.19
C GLU A 144 -6.64 -1.19 9.37
N LEU A 145 -7.09 -1.72 10.50
CA LEU A 145 -6.98 -3.14 10.80
C LEU A 145 -8.28 -3.86 10.44
N ILE A 146 -8.18 -4.85 9.55
CA ILE A 146 -9.30 -5.76 9.26
C ILE A 146 -9.05 -7.06 10.03
N VAL A 147 -9.97 -7.35 10.94
CA VAL A 147 -9.98 -8.63 11.67
C VAL A 147 -11.04 -9.52 11.06
N SER A 148 -10.65 -10.74 10.73
CA SER A 148 -11.58 -11.80 10.35
C SER A 148 -11.26 -13.08 11.11
N GLN A 149 -12.32 -13.71 11.61
CA GLN A 149 -12.25 -15.06 12.13
C GLN A 149 -12.11 -16.03 10.94
N GLU A 150 -11.45 -17.17 11.14
CA GLU A 150 -11.39 -18.29 10.17
C GLU A 150 -10.64 -18.05 8.85
N VAL A 151 -9.74 -17.07 8.78
CA VAL A 151 -8.92 -16.88 7.57
C VAL A 151 -7.72 -17.81 7.59
N LEU A 152 -7.74 -18.78 6.68
CA LEU A 152 -6.70 -19.80 6.52
C LEU A 152 -5.82 -19.57 5.29
N SER A 153 -6.28 -18.75 4.33
CA SER A 153 -5.57 -18.53 3.07
C SER A 153 -5.69 -17.10 2.55
N VAL A 154 -4.79 -16.72 1.64
CA VAL A 154 -4.87 -15.46 0.89
C VAL A 154 -6.21 -15.33 0.15
N GLY A 155 -6.75 -16.43 -0.37
CA GLY A 155 -8.02 -16.43 -1.09
C GLY A 155 -9.21 -16.08 -0.19
N ASP A 156 -9.18 -16.50 1.08
CA ASP A 156 -10.22 -16.15 2.04
C ASP A 156 -10.17 -14.67 2.42
N VAL A 157 -8.96 -14.10 2.54
CA VAL A 157 -8.77 -12.64 2.72
C VAL A 157 -9.43 -11.87 1.58
N LEU A 158 -9.11 -12.24 0.34
CA LEU A 158 -9.65 -11.56 -0.85
C LEU A 158 -11.17 -11.71 -0.95
N ARG A 159 -11.72 -12.85 -0.54
CA ARG A 159 -13.18 -13.05 -0.48
C ARG A 159 -13.85 -12.16 0.56
N ASP A 160 -13.22 -11.97 1.72
CA ASP A 160 -13.75 -11.09 2.75
C ASP A 160 -13.69 -9.62 2.32
N ILE A 161 -12.60 -9.20 1.67
CA ILE A 161 -12.49 -7.88 1.04
C ILE A 161 -13.60 -7.67 -0.01
N ASP A 162 -13.82 -8.63 -0.90
CA ASP A 162 -14.87 -8.56 -1.92
C ASP A 162 -16.28 -8.49 -1.31
N ARG A 163 -16.53 -9.16 -0.18
CA ARG A 163 -17.81 -9.01 0.56
C ARG A 163 -17.99 -7.60 1.11
N ARG A 164 -16.89 -6.95 1.51
CA ARG A 164 -16.85 -5.59 2.04
C ARG A 164 -16.58 -4.57 0.92
N LYS A 165 -17.34 -4.65 -0.18
CA LYS A 165 -17.18 -3.89 -1.45
C LYS A 165 -16.83 -2.40 -1.36
N GLN A 166 -17.08 -1.76 -0.22
CA GLN A 166 -16.80 -0.34 0.01
C GLN A 166 -15.35 -0.08 0.44
N LEU A 167 -14.59 -1.10 0.85
CA LEU A 167 -13.23 -0.90 1.34
C LEU A 167 -12.22 -0.69 0.21
N ILE A 168 -12.34 -1.47 -0.87
CA ILE A 168 -11.38 -1.46 -1.97
C ILE A 168 -12.13 -1.43 -3.31
N PRO A 169 -12.58 -0.24 -3.75
CA PRO A 169 -13.36 -0.09 -4.97
C PRO A 169 -12.51 -0.18 -6.26
N GLU A 170 -11.20 0.07 -6.16
CA GLU A 170 -10.29 0.24 -7.29
C GLU A 170 -9.10 -0.74 -7.22
N ASP A 171 -8.17 -0.61 -8.17
CA ASP A 171 -6.92 -1.36 -8.18
C ASP A 171 -6.09 -1.10 -6.91
N PHE A 172 -5.57 -2.17 -6.31
CA PHE A 172 -4.85 -2.11 -5.04
C PHE A 172 -3.57 -2.96 -5.06
N ILE A 173 -2.66 -2.64 -4.15
CA ILE A 173 -1.43 -3.41 -3.93
C ILE A 173 -1.69 -4.51 -2.89
N LEU A 174 -1.32 -5.76 -3.17
CA LEU A 174 -1.38 -6.86 -2.21
C LEU A 174 0.05 -7.27 -1.80
N VAL A 175 0.37 -7.19 -0.51
CA VAL A 175 1.71 -7.52 0.03
C VAL A 175 1.65 -8.30 1.33
N GLY A 176 2.71 -9.06 1.64
CA GLY A 176 2.90 -9.66 2.96
C GLY A 176 3.34 -8.63 4.01
N GLY A 177 2.99 -8.85 5.27
CA GLY A 177 3.40 -8.01 6.41
C GLY A 177 4.86 -8.18 6.85
N ASP A 178 5.69 -8.79 6.01
CA ASP A 178 7.09 -9.13 6.21
C ASP A 178 7.98 -8.73 5.04
N VAL A 179 7.46 -7.91 4.11
CA VAL A 179 8.20 -7.46 2.94
C VAL A 179 9.14 -6.31 3.31
N VAL A 180 10.42 -6.49 2.97
CA VAL A 180 11.44 -5.45 3.02
C VAL A 180 11.86 -5.15 1.58
N SER A 181 11.59 -3.94 1.10
CA SER A 181 11.85 -3.56 -0.28
C SER A 181 12.08 -2.07 -0.44
N ASN A 182 12.93 -1.70 -1.41
CA ASN A 182 13.11 -0.34 -1.90
C ASN A 182 12.61 -0.20 -3.35
N LEU A 183 11.75 -1.13 -3.78
CA LEU A 183 11.15 -1.11 -5.11
C LEU A 183 10.31 0.16 -5.28
N LYS A 184 10.38 0.75 -6.47
CA LYS A 184 9.54 1.89 -6.85
C LYS A 184 8.21 1.34 -7.39
N ALA A 185 7.26 1.07 -6.49
CA ALA A 185 5.98 0.45 -6.85
C ALA A 185 5.04 1.40 -7.59
N ASP A 186 5.22 2.72 -7.43
CA ASP A 186 4.58 3.78 -8.22
C ASP A 186 4.61 3.47 -9.71
N ARG A 187 5.80 3.18 -10.27
CA ARG A 187 5.97 2.87 -11.69
C ARG A 187 5.23 1.62 -12.13
N ILE A 188 5.17 0.62 -11.27
CA ILE A 188 4.51 -0.66 -11.57
C ILE A 188 2.99 -0.47 -11.57
N VAL A 189 2.48 0.36 -10.64
CA VAL A 189 1.06 0.73 -10.60
C VAL A 189 0.67 1.52 -11.84
N ASP A 190 1.48 2.50 -12.25
CA ASP A 190 1.23 3.30 -13.47
C ASP A 190 1.22 2.42 -14.72
N ASP A 191 2.25 1.59 -14.91
CA ASP A 191 2.33 0.62 -16.00
C ASP A 191 1.11 -0.32 -16.03
N PHE A 192 0.65 -0.78 -14.86
CA PHE A 192 -0.52 -1.64 -14.75
C PHE A 192 -1.80 -0.90 -15.14
N LYS A 193 -2.00 0.31 -14.62
CA LYS A 193 -3.15 1.16 -14.96
C LYS A 193 -3.20 1.45 -16.46
N GLU A 194 -2.06 1.78 -17.08
CA GLU A 194 -1.98 2.01 -18.53
C GLU A 194 -2.33 0.77 -19.34
N LYS A 195 -1.75 -0.39 -19.00
CA LYS A 195 -2.05 -1.65 -19.68
C LYS A 195 -3.51 -2.04 -19.49
N ARG A 196 -4.09 -1.85 -18.31
CA ARG A 196 -5.49 -2.18 -18.01
C ARG A 196 -6.48 -1.26 -18.74
N LYS A 197 -6.11 0.00 -18.99
CA LYS A 197 -6.88 0.90 -19.87
C LYS A 197 -6.97 0.36 -21.30
N ALA A 198 -5.89 -0.26 -21.80
CA ALA A 198 -5.84 -0.86 -23.12
C ALA A 198 -6.54 -2.24 -23.18
N ASP A 199 -6.37 -3.07 -22.14
CA ASP A 199 -7.00 -4.39 -22.03
C ASP A 199 -7.56 -4.62 -20.62
N LYS A 200 -8.90 -4.63 -20.52
CA LYS A 200 -9.61 -4.86 -19.25
C LYS A 200 -9.47 -6.28 -18.71
N ASN A 201 -8.95 -7.23 -19.50
CA ASN A 201 -8.69 -8.60 -19.07
C ASN A 201 -7.39 -8.73 -18.26
N ILE A 202 -6.64 -7.64 -18.08
CA ILE A 202 -5.44 -7.62 -17.25
C ILE A 202 -5.85 -7.52 -15.77
N ILE A 203 -5.71 -8.63 -15.06
CA ILE A 203 -6.20 -8.79 -13.68
C ILE A 203 -5.13 -8.40 -12.65
N MET A 204 -3.85 -8.72 -12.90
CA MET A 204 -2.78 -8.57 -11.92
C MET A 204 -1.43 -8.34 -12.60
N SER A 205 -0.60 -7.49 -11.98
CA SER A 205 0.84 -7.43 -12.25
C SER A 205 1.63 -7.99 -11.05
N MET A 206 2.62 -8.83 -11.34
CA MET A 206 3.50 -9.40 -10.31
C MET A 206 4.88 -8.75 -10.41
N ALA A 207 5.37 -8.19 -9.30
CA ALA A 207 6.72 -7.65 -9.21
C ALA A 207 7.68 -8.73 -8.73
N LEU A 208 8.69 -9.05 -9.54
CA LEU A 208 9.73 -10.03 -9.22
C LEU A 208 11.11 -9.36 -9.29
N LYS A 209 12.02 -9.78 -8.39
CA LYS A 209 13.42 -9.37 -8.43
C LYS A 209 14.23 -10.45 -9.15
N GLU A 210 14.87 -10.07 -10.24
CA GLU A 210 15.87 -10.92 -10.88
C GLU A 210 17.05 -11.13 -9.92
N ALA A 211 17.44 -12.40 -9.78
CA ALA A 211 18.53 -12.83 -8.93
C ALA A 211 19.23 -14.03 -9.56
N SER A 212 20.50 -14.24 -9.22
CA SER A 212 21.23 -15.44 -9.65
C SER A 212 20.61 -16.71 -9.04
N HIS A 213 20.85 -17.85 -9.68
CA HIS A 213 20.30 -19.12 -9.22
C HIS A 213 20.64 -19.43 -7.75
N ASP A 214 21.85 -19.09 -7.31
CA ASP A 214 22.36 -19.37 -5.96
C ASP A 214 22.30 -18.14 -5.04
N HIS A 215 21.43 -17.17 -5.35
CA HIS A 215 21.27 -15.97 -4.54
C HIS A 215 20.74 -16.30 -3.14
N ARG A 216 21.46 -15.89 -2.09
CA ARG A 216 21.17 -16.27 -0.70
C ARG A 216 19.81 -15.83 -0.17
N THR A 217 19.20 -14.81 -0.77
CA THR A 217 17.86 -14.33 -0.39
C THR A 217 16.72 -15.02 -1.14
N SER A 218 17.03 -15.95 -2.05
CA SER A 218 16.03 -16.70 -2.82
C SER A 218 15.54 -17.90 -2.00
N ALA A 219 14.60 -17.66 -1.07
CA ALA A 219 13.98 -18.71 -0.28
C ALA A 219 12.95 -19.53 -1.09
N TRP A 220 12.30 -18.90 -2.07
CA TRP A 220 11.30 -19.52 -2.94
C TRP A 220 11.73 -19.35 -4.39
N ARG A 221 12.22 -20.43 -4.98
CA ARG A 221 12.52 -20.46 -6.41
C ARG A 221 11.21 -20.59 -7.17
N ILE A 222 10.79 -19.51 -7.81
CA ILE A 222 9.63 -19.51 -8.72
C ILE A 222 10.19 -19.52 -10.14
N ILE A 223 9.70 -20.46 -10.95
CA ILE A 223 9.94 -20.42 -12.38
C ILE A 223 8.75 -19.71 -13.01
N THR A 224 9.02 -18.62 -13.71
CA THR A 224 8.01 -17.90 -14.48
C THR A 224 8.40 -17.92 -15.94
N VAL A 225 7.53 -18.46 -16.79
CA VAL A 225 7.68 -18.44 -18.24
C VAL A 225 6.93 -17.22 -18.74
N CYS A 226 7.66 -16.25 -19.27
CA CYS A 226 7.10 -15.04 -19.85
C CYS A 226 7.04 -15.11 -21.39
N ASN A 227 6.28 -14.19 -21.99
CA ASN A 227 6.35 -13.90 -23.42
C ASN A 227 7.72 -13.30 -23.81
N GLN A 228 7.96 -13.11 -25.11
CA GLN A 228 9.25 -12.61 -25.62
C GLN A 228 9.64 -11.22 -25.07
N SER A 229 8.66 -10.37 -24.76
CA SER A 229 8.92 -9.06 -24.15
C SER A 229 9.12 -9.10 -22.64
N GLY A 230 9.01 -10.27 -22.00
CA GLY A 230 9.20 -10.45 -20.55
C GLY A 230 8.04 -9.95 -19.68
N ASN A 231 7.05 -9.30 -20.27
CA ASN A 231 6.05 -8.50 -19.54
C ASN A 231 4.72 -9.23 -19.31
N GLN A 232 4.56 -10.45 -19.81
CA GLN A 232 3.38 -11.27 -19.59
C GLN A 232 3.79 -12.68 -19.17
N CYS A 233 3.39 -13.10 -17.97
CA CYS A 233 3.52 -14.48 -17.52
C CYS A 233 2.53 -15.37 -18.29
N VAL A 234 3.06 -16.39 -18.98
CA VAL A 234 2.30 -17.41 -19.70
C VAL A 234 2.11 -18.66 -18.84
N ARG A 235 3.12 -19.01 -18.03
CA ARG A 235 3.08 -20.21 -17.18
C ARG A 235 3.97 -20.05 -15.95
N SER A 236 3.49 -20.51 -14.80
CA SER A 236 4.27 -20.60 -13.56
C SER A 236 4.16 -22.02 -12.99
N PRO A 237 5.00 -22.99 -13.40
CA PRO A 237 4.95 -24.34 -12.86
C PRO A 237 5.37 -24.36 -11.37
N ARG A 238 4.75 -25.25 -10.59
CA ARG A 238 5.22 -25.51 -9.23
C ARG A 238 6.54 -26.27 -9.30
N THR A 239 7.56 -25.74 -8.66
CA THR A 239 8.81 -26.46 -8.43
C THR A 239 8.76 -27.11 -7.05
N ASN A 240 8.83 -28.43 -6.99
CA ASN A 240 8.94 -29.17 -5.72
C ASN A 240 10.37 -29.09 -5.16
N GLY A 241 11.01 -27.92 -5.21
CA GLY A 241 12.42 -27.74 -4.81
C GLY A 241 13.47 -28.31 -5.77
N VAL A 242 13.06 -28.91 -6.90
CA VAL A 242 13.96 -29.43 -7.92
C VAL A 242 14.24 -28.33 -8.96
N PRO A 243 15.52 -28.00 -9.25
CA PRO A 243 15.85 -27.05 -10.31
C PRO A 243 15.35 -27.58 -11.66
N PRO A 244 14.87 -26.70 -12.55
CA PRO A 244 14.34 -27.14 -13.83
C PRO A 244 15.42 -27.81 -14.67
N THR A 245 15.06 -28.88 -15.37
CA THR A 245 15.94 -29.46 -16.39
C THR A 245 16.07 -28.47 -17.56
N GLU A 246 17.19 -28.50 -18.26
CA GLU A 246 17.49 -27.60 -19.39
C GLU A 246 16.36 -27.55 -20.46
N ALA A 247 15.63 -28.67 -20.62
CA ALA A 247 14.46 -28.79 -21.48
C ALA A 247 13.21 -27.98 -21.02
N GLN A 248 13.07 -27.72 -19.73
CA GLN A 248 12.01 -26.88 -19.15
C GLN A 248 12.33 -25.38 -19.26
N VAL A 249 13.63 -25.04 -19.27
CA VAL A 249 14.13 -23.66 -19.45
C VAL A 249 14.03 -23.24 -20.92
N HIS A 250 14.33 -24.14 -21.86
CA HIS A 250 14.43 -23.82 -23.30
C HIS A 250 13.18 -24.17 -24.12
N GLY A 251 12.01 -24.28 -23.48
CA GLY A 251 10.71 -24.25 -24.16
C GLY A 251 10.62 -24.95 -25.52
N ARG A 252 11.17 -26.16 -25.69
CA ARG A 252 10.81 -26.97 -26.86
C ARG A 252 9.41 -27.49 -26.62
N LEU A 253 8.42 -26.82 -27.21
CA LEU A 253 7.09 -27.37 -27.41
C LEU A 253 7.23 -28.78 -28.00
N ARG A 254 7.12 -29.81 -27.15
CA ARG A 254 6.80 -31.15 -27.65
C ARG A 254 5.34 -31.09 -28.08
N ARG A 255 5.12 -30.96 -29.40
CA ARG A 255 3.83 -31.23 -30.02
C ARG A 255 3.34 -32.59 -29.54
N GLY A 256 2.06 -32.65 -29.18
CA GLY A 256 1.46 -33.68 -28.36
C GLY A 256 1.71 -35.12 -28.81
N ALA A 257 1.72 -36.02 -27.83
CA ALA A 257 1.50 -37.45 -28.05
C ALA A 257 0.14 -37.81 -27.41
N PRO A 258 -0.70 -38.62 -28.09
CA PRO A 258 -2.08 -38.84 -27.70
C PRO A 258 -2.21 -39.71 -26.45
N HIS A 259 -3.23 -39.40 -25.65
CA HIS A 259 -3.67 -40.17 -24.48
C HIS A 259 -3.90 -41.64 -24.84
N ARG A 260 -3.12 -42.55 -24.25
CA ARG A 260 -3.46 -43.98 -24.18
C ARG A 260 -4.35 -44.22 -22.98
N THR A 261 -5.61 -44.57 -23.23
CA THR A 261 -6.54 -45.18 -22.27
C THR A 261 -6.02 -46.55 -21.87
N GLY A 262 -5.63 -46.73 -20.60
CA GLY A 262 -5.23 -48.00 -20.03
C GLY A 262 -6.42 -48.68 -19.36
N ALA A 263 -6.94 -49.74 -19.98
CA ALA A 263 -7.86 -50.68 -19.38
C ALA A 263 -7.13 -51.50 -18.30
N HIS A 264 -7.67 -51.56 -17.08
CA HIS A 264 -7.22 -52.49 -16.06
C HIS A 264 -7.92 -53.83 -16.24
N SER A 265 -7.21 -54.81 -16.79
CA SER A 265 -7.56 -56.22 -16.69
C SER A 265 -7.01 -56.82 -15.40
N ARG A 266 -7.85 -57.65 -14.79
CA ARG A 266 -7.75 -58.32 -13.50
C ARG A 266 -6.71 -59.45 -13.57
N ALA A 267 -5.65 -59.36 -12.76
CA ALA A 267 -4.66 -60.43 -12.63
C ALA A 267 -5.10 -61.45 -11.56
N GLN A 268 -5.35 -62.68 -11.99
CA GLN A 268 -5.38 -63.88 -11.15
C GLN A 268 -3.96 -64.20 -10.67
N ARG A 269 -3.81 -64.65 -9.43
CA ARG A 269 -2.58 -65.30 -8.93
C ARG A 269 -2.76 -66.82 -8.98
N PRO A 270 -1.70 -67.59 -9.30
CA PRO A 270 -1.75 -69.05 -9.32
C PRO A 270 -1.45 -69.66 -7.94
N ASP A 271 -2.00 -70.87 -7.81
CA ASP A 271 -1.82 -71.99 -6.87
C ASP A 271 -1.99 -71.76 -5.36
#